data_AF-A0A9P6V3P5-F1
#
_entry.id   AF-A0A9P6V3P5-F1
#
_cell.length_a   1.000
_cell.length_b   1.000
_cell.length_c   1.000
_cell.angle_alpha   90.00
_cell.angle_beta   90.00
_cell.angle_gamma   90.00
#
_symmetry.space_group_name_H-M   'P 1'
#
loop_
_entity.id
_entity.type
_entity.pdbx_description
1 polymer ?
#
loop_
_entity_poly.entity_id
_entity_poly.type
_entity_poly.pdbx_seq_one_letter_code
_entity_poly.pdbx_strand_id
1 'polypeptide(L)'
;MGRVIRAQRKGPGGIFKSHTRLRKGAAKLRSLDFAERTGYIRGIVKEVIHDPGRGAPLAKVQFRDPYRYKMRTETFIATEGTYTGQFIYCGKKAALNVGNVLPLGSMPEGTVVCNVEETVGDRGALARTSGGYAT
;
A
#
# COMPACT_ATOMS: atom_id res chain seq x y z
N MET A 1 -47.48 -6.43 -4.69
CA MET A 1 -46.29 -5.73 -4.15
C MET A 1 -45.09 -6.67 -4.30
N GLY A 2 -44.04 -6.29 -5.02
CA GLY A 2 -42.90 -7.17 -5.34
C GLY A 2 -41.91 -7.34 -4.17
N ARG A 3 -41.15 -8.44 -4.15
CA ARG A 3 -40.11 -8.70 -3.13
C ARG A 3 -38.78 -8.05 -3.55
N VAL A 4 -38.04 -7.50 -2.58
CA VAL A 4 -36.72 -6.89 -2.78
C VAL A 4 -35.71 -7.92 -3.30
N ILE A 5 -35.03 -7.61 -4.41
CA ILE A 5 -34.07 -8.52 -5.06
C ILE A 5 -32.76 -8.63 -4.29
N ARG A 6 -31.99 -9.70 -4.53
CA ARG A 6 -30.71 -9.96 -3.85
C ARG A 6 -29.71 -8.80 -3.98
N ALA A 7 -29.64 -8.13 -5.14
CA ALA A 7 -28.73 -7.01 -5.35
C ALA A 7 -29.03 -5.84 -4.39
N GLN A 8 -30.30 -5.46 -4.28
CA GLN A 8 -30.76 -4.41 -3.36
C GLN A 8 -30.53 -4.77 -1.89
N ARG A 9 -30.67 -6.05 -1.52
CA ARG A 9 -30.41 -6.53 -0.15
C ARG A 9 -28.95 -6.41 0.30
N LYS A 10 -27.99 -6.25 -0.63
CA LYS A 10 -26.55 -6.09 -0.29
C LYS A 10 -26.22 -4.70 0.25
N GLY A 11 -26.85 -3.65 -0.30
CA GLY A 11 -26.54 -2.24 0.03
C GLY A 11 -26.67 -1.89 1.52
N PRO A 12 -27.75 -2.29 2.21
CA PRO A 12 -27.91 -2.04 3.64
C PRO A 12 -26.87 -2.74 4.54
N GLY A 13 -26.05 -3.64 3.99
CA GLY A 13 -24.94 -4.24 4.71
C GLY A 13 -25.37 -5.09 5.91
N GLY A 14 -26.43 -5.91 5.80
CA GLY A 14 -26.82 -6.87 6.83
C GLY A 14 -25.79 -8.01 6.95
N ILE A 15 -26.16 -9.22 6.53
CA ILE A 15 -25.22 -10.36 6.47
C ILE A 15 -24.11 -10.20 5.41
N PHE A 16 -24.15 -9.14 4.61
CA PHE A 16 -23.23 -8.91 3.49
C PHE A 16 -22.00 -8.05 3.86
N LYS A 17 -21.82 -7.70 5.13
CA LYS A 17 -20.61 -6.99 5.58
C LYS A 17 -19.38 -7.87 5.35
N SER A 18 -18.25 -7.23 5.04
CA SER A 18 -16.98 -7.94 4.90
C SER A 18 -16.55 -8.55 6.24
N HIS A 19 -16.14 -9.81 6.23
CA HIS A 19 -15.53 -10.46 7.40
C HIS A 19 -14.08 -10.00 7.55
N THR A 20 -13.80 -9.11 8.52
CA THR A 20 -12.48 -8.46 8.69
C THR A 20 -11.70 -8.92 9.91
N ARG A 21 -12.24 -9.84 10.72
CA ARG A 21 -11.65 -10.27 12.01
C ARG A 21 -10.16 -10.65 11.96
N LEU A 22 -9.74 -11.34 10.90
CA LEU A 22 -8.36 -11.83 10.76
C LEU A 22 -7.47 -10.94 9.89
N ARG A 23 -8.03 -9.86 9.29
CA ARG A 23 -7.26 -8.94 8.46
C ARG A 23 -6.23 -8.22 9.31
N LYS A 24 -5.00 -8.15 8.81
CA LYS A 24 -3.81 -7.67 9.53
C LYS A 24 -3.68 -6.16 9.55
N GLY A 25 -4.40 -5.48 8.66
CA GLY A 25 -4.43 -4.02 8.59
C GLY A 25 -4.87 -3.53 7.22
N ALA A 26 -5.20 -2.24 7.13
CA ALA A 26 -5.43 -1.62 5.84
C ALA A 26 -4.07 -1.43 5.14
N ALA A 27 -3.85 -2.14 4.03
CA ALA A 27 -2.67 -1.91 3.22
C ALA A 27 -2.73 -0.47 2.67
N LYS A 28 -1.74 0.37 2.96
CA LYS A 28 -1.69 1.78 2.55
C LYS A 28 -0.23 2.20 2.44
N LEU A 29 0.08 3.07 1.50
CA LEU A 29 1.36 3.79 1.49
C LEU A 29 1.48 4.67 2.73
N ARG A 30 2.66 5.23 2.99
CA ARG A 30 2.85 6.19 4.08
C ARG A 30 2.04 7.47 3.79
N SER A 31 1.75 8.23 4.83
CA SER A 31 1.20 9.57 4.64
C SER A 31 2.24 10.47 3.96
N LEU A 32 1.83 11.18 2.91
CA LEU A 32 2.67 12.14 2.22
C LEU A 32 3.03 13.31 3.14
N ASP A 33 4.28 13.38 3.58
CA ASP A 33 4.81 14.46 4.42
C ASP A 33 5.97 15.20 3.73
N PHE A 34 6.60 16.12 4.44
CA PHE A 34 7.70 16.93 3.90
C PHE A 34 8.89 16.08 3.41
N ALA A 35 9.20 14.98 4.10
CA ALA A 35 10.33 14.12 3.76
C ALA A 35 10.13 13.43 2.41
N GLU A 36 8.93 12.92 2.14
CA GLU A 36 8.62 12.30 0.84
C GLU A 36 8.50 13.32 -0.29
N ARG A 37 7.98 14.52 -0.02
CA ARG A 37 7.82 15.57 -1.04
C ARG A 37 9.15 16.15 -1.53
N THR A 38 10.13 16.31 -0.63
CA THR A 38 11.37 17.04 -0.93
C THR A 38 12.61 16.15 -1.04
N GLY A 39 12.61 15.00 -0.36
CA GLY A 39 13.76 14.11 -0.28
C GLY A 39 13.33 12.65 -0.38
N TYR A 40 13.82 11.85 0.57
CA TYR A 40 13.39 10.47 0.76
C TYR A 40 13.43 10.13 2.24
N ILE A 41 12.65 9.13 2.64
CA ILE A 41 12.73 8.48 3.93
C ILE A 41 13.04 7.00 3.75
N ARG A 42 13.89 6.45 4.62
CA ARG A 42 14.25 5.04 4.62
C ARG A 42 13.41 4.27 5.63
N GLY A 43 12.76 3.20 5.17
CA GLY A 43 12.11 2.19 5.99
C GLY A 43 12.81 0.84 5.84
N ILE A 44 12.59 -0.05 6.82
CA ILE A 44 13.07 -1.43 6.78
C ILE A 44 11.88 -2.40 6.75
N VAL A 45 11.91 -3.36 5.83
CA VAL A 45 10.93 -4.46 5.82
C VAL A 45 11.22 -5.37 7.00
N LYS A 46 10.32 -5.39 7.99
CA LYS A 46 10.45 -6.26 9.17
C LYS A 46 10.00 -7.68 8.89
N GLU A 47 8.86 -7.82 8.23
CA GLU A 47 8.27 -9.12 7.90
C GLU A 47 7.37 -8.98 6.68
N VAL A 48 7.25 -10.07 5.92
CA VAL A 48 6.26 -10.25 4.85
C VAL A 48 5.24 -11.26 5.36
N ILE A 49 3.97 -10.87 5.39
CA ILE A 49 2.89 -11.64 6.03
C ILE A 49 1.70 -11.83 5.11
N HIS A 50 0.96 -12.91 5.34
CA HIS A 50 -0.31 -13.16 4.68
C HIS A 50 -1.47 -12.40 5.37
N ASP A 51 -2.34 -11.78 4.57
CA ASP A 51 -3.55 -11.07 5.00
C ASP A 51 -4.81 -11.82 4.52
N PRO A 52 -5.58 -12.46 5.42
CA PRO A 52 -6.76 -13.22 5.04
C PRO A 52 -7.81 -12.38 4.30
N GLY A 53 -8.26 -12.88 3.15
CA GLY A 53 -9.19 -12.15 2.27
C GLY A 53 -8.50 -11.19 1.28
N ARG A 54 -7.17 -11.23 1.20
CA ARG A 54 -6.34 -10.60 0.17
C ARG A 54 -5.43 -11.66 -0.47
N GLY A 55 -5.30 -11.64 -1.80
CA GLY A 55 -4.38 -12.52 -2.53
C GLY A 55 -2.92 -12.08 -2.45
N ALA A 56 -2.66 -10.77 -2.47
CA ALA A 56 -1.32 -10.22 -2.36
C ALA A 56 -0.80 -10.23 -0.90
N PRO A 57 0.48 -10.61 -0.67
CA PRO A 57 1.10 -10.50 0.65
C PRO A 57 1.30 -9.04 1.08
N LEU A 58 1.39 -8.82 2.39
CA LEU A 58 1.69 -7.51 2.98
C LEU A 58 3.11 -7.46 3.51
N ALA A 59 3.79 -6.34 3.30
CA ALA A 59 5.07 -6.04 3.92
C ALA A 59 4.85 -5.08 5.11
N LYS A 60 5.30 -5.47 6.31
CA LYS A 60 5.39 -4.53 7.44
C LYS A 60 6.69 -3.74 7.32
N VAL A 61 6.56 -2.46 6.98
CA VAL A 61 7.70 -1.57 6.80
C VAL A 61 7.79 -0.63 7.99
N GLN A 62 8.92 -0.63 8.68
CA GLN A 62 9.14 0.22 9.83
C GLN A 62 9.96 1.45 9.43
N PHE A 63 9.39 2.63 9.69
CA PHE A 63 10.01 3.93 9.46
C PHE A 63 10.31 4.61 10.81
N ARG A 64 11.35 5.44 10.84
CA ARG A 64 11.58 6.35 11.95
C ARG A 64 10.74 7.61 11.74
N ASP A 65 10.03 8.05 12.76
CA ASP A 65 9.26 9.30 12.71
C ASP A 65 10.25 10.49 12.65
N PRO A 66 10.10 11.40 11.66
CA PRO A 66 11.01 12.54 11.52
C PRO A 66 10.80 13.63 12.58
N TYR A 67 9.65 13.67 13.25
CA TYR A 67 9.31 14.73 14.21
C TYR A 67 9.37 14.26 15.67
N ARG A 68 9.26 12.96 15.93
CA ARG A 68 9.24 12.38 17.28
C ARG A 68 10.19 11.18 17.38
N TYR A 69 10.71 10.91 18.57
CA TYR A 69 11.48 9.68 18.81
C TYR A 69 10.54 8.46 18.90
N LYS A 70 10.02 8.02 17.75
CA LYS A 70 9.09 6.90 17.62
C LYS A 70 9.35 6.14 16.32
N MET A 71 9.11 4.83 16.34
CA MET A 71 9.03 4.03 15.12
C MET A 71 7.57 3.91 14.69
N ARG A 72 7.29 4.14 13.40
CA ARG A 72 5.98 3.92 12.79
C ARG A 72 6.05 2.70 11.88
N THR A 73 5.16 1.75 12.07
CA THR A 73 5.04 0.59 11.21
C THR A 73 3.87 0.82 10.24
N GLU A 74 4.16 0.79 8.95
CA GLU A 74 3.17 0.86 7.88
C GLU A 74 3.00 -0.53 7.26
N THR A 75 1.79 -0.83 6.79
CA THR A 75 1.48 -2.07 6.09
C THR A 75 1.38 -1.79 4.59
N PHE A 76 2.42 -2.15 3.85
CA PHE A 76 2.47 -1.98 2.40
C PHE A 76 1.99 -3.25 1.71
N ILE A 77 1.56 -3.13 0.46
CA ILE A 77 1.45 -4.29 -0.42
C ILE A 77 2.88 -4.67 -0.81
N ALA A 78 3.23 -5.94 -0.66
CA ALA A 78 4.57 -6.39 -1.01
C ALA A 78 4.68 -6.51 -2.55
N THR A 79 5.71 -5.89 -3.13
CA THR A 79 6.07 -6.11 -4.53
C THR A 79 6.80 -7.43 -4.68
N GLU A 80 6.71 -8.05 -5.84
CA GLU A 80 7.53 -9.22 -6.13
C GLU A 80 9.02 -8.90 -5.95
N GLY A 81 9.77 -9.83 -5.37
CA GLY A 81 11.18 -9.63 -5.03
C GLY A 81 11.44 -8.88 -3.71
N THR A 82 10.41 -8.41 -2.98
CA THR A 82 10.63 -7.86 -1.64
C THR A 82 10.98 -8.94 -0.61
N TYR A 83 11.92 -8.63 0.28
CA TYR A 83 12.39 -9.57 1.30
C TYR A 83 12.61 -8.90 2.66
N THR A 84 12.63 -9.71 3.73
CA THR A 84 12.84 -9.23 5.09
C THR A 84 14.25 -8.65 5.28
N GLY A 85 14.35 -7.48 5.88
CA GLY A 85 15.60 -6.73 6.05
C GLY A 85 15.92 -5.78 4.89
N GLN A 86 15.17 -5.84 3.78
CA GLN A 86 15.33 -4.89 2.68
C GLN A 86 15.03 -3.46 3.13
N PHE A 87 15.84 -2.51 2.65
CA PHE A 87 15.54 -1.09 2.79
C PHE A 87 14.61 -0.62 1.67
N ILE A 88 13.51 0.02 2.06
CA ILE A 88 12.59 0.69 1.16
C ILE A 88 12.79 2.19 1.31
N TYR A 89 12.93 2.87 0.19
CA TYR A 89 13.08 4.32 0.12
C TYR A 89 11.80 4.92 -0.46
N CYS A 90 11.20 5.85 0.28
CA CYS A 90 10.00 6.56 -0.15
C CYS A 90 10.30 8.04 -0.34
N GLY A 91 10.04 8.58 -1.52
CA GLY A 91 10.06 10.02 -1.78
C GLY A 91 10.59 10.42 -3.16
N LYS A 92 10.55 11.72 -3.44
CA LYS A 92 10.93 12.30 -4.74
C LYS A 92 12.38 12.04 -5.15
N LYS A 93 13.30 11.92 -4.18
CA LYS A 93 14.74 11.67 -4.43
C LYS A 93 15.15 10.21 -4.18
N ALA A 94 14.19 9.30 -4.03
CA ALA A 94 14.50 7.88 -3.87
C ALA A 94 15.05 7.30 -5.19
N ALA A 95 15.87 6.26 -5.09
CA ALA A 95 16.38 5.55 -6.27
C ALA A 95 15.28 4.68 -6.88
N LEU A 96 15.29 4.50 -8.20
CA LEU A 96 14.35 3.63 -8.91
C LEU A 96 14.76 2.16 -8.72
N ASN A 97 14.32 1.56 -7.62
CA ASN A 97 14.50 0.13 -7.31
C ASN A 97 13.16 -0.52 -6.96
N VAL A 98 13.09 -1.84 -7.12
CA VAL A 98 11.90 -2.64 -6.76
C VAL A 98 11.57 -2.47 -5.28
N GLY A 99 10.31 -2.13 -4.98
CA GLY A 99 9.79 -1.90 -3.64
C GLY A 99 9.88 -0.45 -3.15
N ASN A 100 10.65 0.42 -3.82
CA ASN A 100 10.69 1.84 -3.49
C ASN A 100 9.41 2.56 -3.93
N VAL A 101 9.12 3.67 -3.24
CA VAL A 101 7.95 4.51 -3.53
C VAL A 101 8.43 5.84 -4.08
N LEU A 102 8.13 6.12 -5.34
CA LEU A 102 8.48 7.36 -6.02
C LEU A 102 7.24 7.98 -6.66
N PRO A 103 7.21 9.32 -6.84
CA PRO A 103 6.19 9.96 -7.65
C PRO A 103 6.32 9.57 -9.13
N LEU A 104 5.20 9.32 -9.79
CA LEU A 104 5.15 8.86 -11.19
C LEU A 104 5.93 9.79 -12.14
N GLY A 105 5.84 11.10 -11.95
CA GLY A 105 6.55 12.08 -12.78
C GLY A 105 8.08 12.05 -12.69
N SER A 106 8.66 11.27 -11.78
CA SER A 106 10.12 11.04 -11.70
C SER A 106 10.58 9.73 -12.34
N MET A 107 9.66 8.90 -12.81
CA MET A 107 9.95 7.62 -13.43
C MET A 107 10.01 7.75 -14.96
N PRO A 108 10.90 7.02 -15.65
CA PRO A 108 10.88 6.94 -17.10
C PRO A 108 9.64 6.18 -17.60
N GLU A 109 9.26 6.43 -18.85
CA GLU A 109 8.15 5.72 -19.48
C GLU A 109 8.42 4.21 -19.58
N GLY A 110 7.37 3.40 -19.44
CA GLY A 110 7.46 1.94 -19.46
C GLY A 110 7.89 1.31 -18.13
N THR A 111 8.06 2.09 -17.06
CA THR A 111 8.28 1.53 -15.72
C THR A 111 7.03 0.82 -15.20
N VAL A 112 7.21 -0.42 -14.76
CA VAL A 112 6.15 -1.18 -14.11
C VAL A 112 6.01 -0.73 -12.66
N VAL A 113 4.82 -0.27 -12.30
CA VAL A 113 4.49 0.23 -10.96
C VAL A 113 3.28 -0.50 -10.38
N CYS A 114 3.11 -0.45 -9.05
CA CYS A 114 1.94 -0.99 -8.37
C CYS A 114 1.51 -0.09 -7.21
N ASN A 115 0.31 -0.31 -6.68
CA ASN A 115 -0.25 0.45 -5.56
C ASN A 115 -0.24 1.97 -5.79
N VAL A 116 -0.60 2.38 -7.01
CA VAL A 116 -0.56 3.77 -7.48
C VAL A 116 -1.68 4.59 -6.83
N GLU A 117 -1.36 5.83 -6.47
CA GLU A 117 -2.35 6.81 -6.00
C GLU A 117 -3.15 7.37 -7.20
N GLU A 118 -4.48 7.33 -7.13
CA GLU A 118 -5.34 7.99 -8.14
C GLU A 118 -5.33 9.50 -7.92
N THR A 119 -5.36 9.90 -6.65
CA THR A 119 -5.20 11.29 -6.22
C THR A 119 -4.06 11.38 -5.21
N VAL A 120 -3.23 12.42 -5.34
CA VAL A 120 -2.04 12.60 -4.50
C VAL A 120 -2.42 12.57 -3.02
N GLY A 121 -1.89 11.59 -2.29
CA GLY A 121 -2.12 11.39 -0.85
C GLY A 121 -3.27 10.46 -0.49
N ASP A 122 -3.92 9.78 -1.45
CA ASP A 122 -4.94 8.75 -1.17
C ASP A 122 -4.35 7.44 -0.59
N ARG A 123 -3.02 7.33 -0.57
CA ARG A 123 -2.23 6.23 0.00
C ARG A 123 -2.38 4.90 -0.76
N GLY A 124 -2.72 4.95 -2.04
CA GLY A 124 -2.70 3.83 -2.98
C GLY A 124 -4.11 3.29 -3.27
N ALA A 125 -4.52 3.43 -4.54
CA ALA A 125 -5.84 3.07 -5.05
C ALA A 125 -5.79 2.01 -6.16
N LEU A 126 -4.85 2.14 -7.10
CA LEU A 126 -4.78 1.35 -8.34
C LEU A 126 -3.70 0.25 -8.27
N ALA A 127 -3.84 -0.79 -9.10
CA ALA A 127 -2.89 -1.92 -9.21
C ALA A 127 -2.50 -2.55 -7.84
N ARG A 128 -3.51 -3.03 -7.10
CA ARG A 128 -3.37 -3.50 -5.70
C ARG A 128 -3.57 -5.01 -5.49
N THR A 129 -4.00 -5.70 -6.53
CA THR A 129 -4.27 -7.14 -6.51
C THR A 129 -3.01 -7.93 -6.79
N SER A 130 -3.01 -9.24 -6.50
CA SER A 130 -1.90 -10.14 -6.83
C SER A 130 -1.62 -10.09 -8.34
N GLY A 131 -0.36 -9.83 -8.71
CA GLY A 131 0.07 -9.71 -10.12
C GLY A 131 -0.47 -8.47 -10.86
N GLY A 132 -1.22 -7.59 -10.18
CA GLY A 132 -1.71 -6.35 -10.79
C GLY A 132 -0.61 -5.30 -10.85
N TYR A 133 -0.40 -4.71 -12.02
CA TYR A 133 0.56 -3.63 -12.24
C TYR A 133 -0.06 -2.56 -13.15
N ALA A 134 0.58 -1.40 -13.19
CA ALA A 134 0.35 -0.34 -14.16
C ALA A 134 1.68 0.01 -14.85
N THR A 135 1.59 0.60 -16.03
CA THR A 135 2.72 1.03 -16.88
C THR A 135 2.49 2.45 -17.33
#